data_AF-A0A3M0YZ28-F1
#
_entry.id   AF-A0A3M0YZ28-F1
#
_cell.length_a   1.000
_cell.length_b   1.000
_cell.length_c   1.000
_cell.angle_alpha   90.00
_cell.angle_beta   90.00
_cell.angle_gamma   90.00
#
_symmetry.space_group_name_H-M   'P 1'
#
loop_
_entity.id
_entity.type
_entity.pdbx_description
1 polymer ?
#
loop_
_entity_poly.entity_id
_entity_poly.type
_entity_poly.pdbx_seq_one_letter_code
_entity_poly.pdbx_strand_id
1 'polypeptide(L)'
;KHGVKRIKLPCKTWRGEYWLKKMGIDEVNPKVFPNGYEDLAAYTDYVHKHGGIVLAHNVSLHVGFQDPRYITGEIDRRLDAWWGHGQLEKPISATDTTIYYRPGPERRLPTKSKKYMVWFKPGKIILTWDVMRIGNELILVGEFQDLDKPVWRLTKCKRGLGSTEAVAHPKGERGAGIWRAYRKVIVPPYDVGRPDSLMKELAMRYANLVNKTGLDNLHFDGIEIHRTNPVCDEIAMDLAYQQIKHVVTVGQVGGSSISSFELKFHRVTPHAYRTIKIPLRLEKKTPKALRKGSWLASDRIAPHFSVVNCILYGSRVLDVSSPIGGEGIDLETIRKHGLTEEMFALMQAWSALLPHLTPADFAYMQKVVQRKQGGHHHYSEDIPVLINENGTYKFQLYRIMGRVNGKDGPTHFIQEGGVTERKQTIHAGESMVLLNPYESQPPLIYLRVTEKNRQGLVNPRMDVGDGYSEIAVTVPPSHYLVYDGAKTTAELYDRNWNLLKKAAVTKRHFIMPKGQARVRVANKAGTRRNERIELQVQFITKGPKYTLEANRGLRQEDRRINLRRP
;
A
#
# COMPACT_ATOMS: atom_id res chain seq x y z
N LYS A 1 -9.10 24.55 -3.28
CA LYS A 1 -7.74 25.02 -2.88
C LYS A 1 -6.62 24.18 -3.50
N HIS A 2 -6.58 22.85 -3.33
CA HIS A 2 -5.44 22.03 -3.75
C HIS A 2 -5.59 21.34 -5.12
N GLY A 3 -6.60 21.68 -5.93
CA GLY A 3 -6.79 21.10 -7.27
C GLY A 3 -7.17 19.62 -7.31
N VAL A 4 -7.52 19.01 -6.18
CA VAL A 4 -7.92 17.59 -6.11
C VAL A 4 -9.26 17.41 -6.80
N LYS A 5 -9.30 16.52 -7.80
CA LYS A 5 -10.50 16.19 -8.60
C LYS A 5 -10.91 14.73 -8.51
N ARG A 6 -10.17 13.91 -7.77
CA ARG A 6 -10.43 12.47 -7.62
C ARG A 6 -10.29 12.10 -6.16
N ILE A 7 -11.35 11.55 -5.58
CA ILE A 7 -11.35 11.11 -4.19
C ILE A 7 -11.55 9.60 -4.17
N LYS A 8 -10.52 8.85 -3.74
CA LYS A 8 -10.60 7.40 -3.58
C LYS A 8 -10.85 7.05 -2.12
N LEU A 9 -11.98 6.42 -1.84
CA LEU A 9 -12.37 5.90 -0.54
C LEU A 9 -11.79 4.50 -0.34
N PRO A 10 -10.89 4.27 0.64
CA PRO A 10 -10.46 2.92 1.02
C PRO A 10 -11.63 2.09 1.55
N CYS A 11 -11.54 0.76 1.46
CA CYS A 11 -12.55 -0.17 2.00
C CYS A 11 -12.96 0.18 3.45
N LYS A 12 -11.98 0.51 4.31
CA LYS A 12 -12.24 0.85 5.73
C LYS A 12 -12.99 2.17 5.92
N THR A 13 -12.99 3.05 4.93
CA THR A 13 -13.72 4.32 4.98
C THR A 13 -15.15 4.10 4.53
N TRP A 14 -15.36 3.64 3.29
CA TRP A 14 -16.72 3.53 2.73
C TRP A 14 -17.49 2.31 3.21
N ARG A 15 -16.83 1.19 3.50
CA ARG A 15 -17.45 -0.05 4.01
C ARG A 15 -17.06 -0.38 5.44
N GLY A 16 -15.99 0.18 6.00
CA GLY A 16 -15.55 -0.15 7.36
C GLY A 16 -14.74 -1.45 7.46
N GLU A 17 -14.80 -2.33 6.45
CA GLU A 17 -14.09 -3.61 6.42
C GLU A 17 -13.26 -3.79 5.13
N TYR A 18 -11.94 -4.02 5.27
CA TYR A 18 -11.08 -4.32 4.12
C TYR A 18 -11.45 -5.67 3.48
N TRP A 19 -11.28 -6.76 4.24
CA TRP A 19 -11.89 -8.05 3.95
C TRP A 19 -13.25 -8.11 4.64
N LEU A 20 -14.30 -8.54 3.94
CA LEU A 20 -15.62 -8.71 4.54
C LEU A 20 -15.56 -9.68 5.71
N LYS A 21 -16.18 -9.31 6.82
CA LYS A 21 -16.37 -10.17 7.98
C LYS A 21 -17.85 -10.35 8.23
N LYS A 22 -18.53 -9.25 8.56
CA LYS A 22 -19.97 -9.21 8.87
C LYS A 22 -20.76 -8.33 7.92
N MET A 23 -20.08 -7.43 7.21
CA MET A 23 -20.77 -6.56 6.26
C MET A 23 -20.92 -7.25 4.91
N GLY A 24 -22.00 -6.94 4.22
CA GLY A 24 -22.20 -7.29 2.82
C GLY A 24 -21.30 -6.49 1.88
N ILE A 25 -21.16 -6.97 0.64
CA ILE A 25 -20.39 -6.29 -0.42
C ILE A 25 -20.96 -4.91 -0.78
N ASP A 26 -22.26 -4.75 -0.56
CA ASP A 26 -23.08 -3.60 -0.88
C ASP A 26 -23.32 -2.66 0.32
N GLU A 27 -22.88 -3.02 1.52
CA GLU A 27 -23.14 -2.21 2.72
C GLU A 27 -22.15 -1.05 2.88
N VAL A 28 -22.65 0.03 3.47
CA VAL A 28 -21.89 1.27 3.71
C VAL A 28 -21.59 1.41 5.20
N ASN A 29 -20.42 1.97 5.53
CA ASN A 29 -19.94 2.16 6.88
C ASN A 29 -20.77 3.21 7.65
N PRO A 30 -21.60 2.81 8.63
CA PRO A 30 -22.47 3.74 9.35
C PRO A 30 -21.69 4.71 10.25
N LYS A 31 -20.40 4.45 10.53
CA LYS A 31 -19.56 5.38 11.30
C LYS A 31 -19.11 6.60 10.49
N VAL A 32 -19.10 6.49 9.16
CA VAL A 32 -18.69 7.56 8.24
C VAL A 32 -19.90 8.11 7.51
N PHE A 33 -20.85 7.25 7.17
CA PHE A 33 -22.10 7.55 6.48
C PHE A 33 -23.26 7.06 7.36
N PRO A 34 -23.67 7.81 8.41
CA PRO A 34 -24.70 7.40 9.36
C PRO A 34 -26.01 6.90 8.72
N ASN A 35 -26.44 7.52 7.63
CA ASN A 35 -27.63 7.12 6.88
C ASN A 35 -27.31 6.16 5.73
N GLY A 36 -26.10 5.59 5.66
CA GLY A 36 -25.75 4.56 4.68
C GLY A 36 -25.65 5.09 3.24
N TYR A 37 -26.51 4.56 2.35
CA TYR A 37 -26.45 4.87 0.91
C TYR A 37 -26.69 6.35 0.63
N GLU A 38 -27.64 6.94 1.34
CA GLU A 38 -28.10 8.31 1.18
C GLU A 38 -26.96 9.30 1.43
N ASP A 39 -26.20 9.10 2.49
CA ASP A 39 -25.05 9.96 2.80
C ASP A 39 -23.90 9.77 1.80
N LEU A 40 -23.63 8.53 1.36
CA LEU A 40 -22.60 8.26 0.36
C LEU A 40 -22.98 8.86 -1.00
N ALA A 41 -24.25 8.77 -1.40
CA ALA A 41 -24.78 9.40 -2.60
C ALA A 41 -24.67 10.93 -2.51
N ALA A 42 -25.14 11.54 -1.41
CA ALA A 42 -25.03 12.99 -1.20
C ALA A 42 -23.58 13.47 -1.20
N TYR A 43 -22.65 12.67 -0.67
CA TYR A 43 -21.22 12.96 -0.74
C TYR A 43 -20.70 12.92 -2.19
N THR A 44 -21.08 11.90 -2.96
CA THR A 44 -20.71 11.80 -4.37
C THR A 44 -21.25 12.98 -5.18
N ASP A 45 -22.53 13.31 -5.03
CA ASP A 45 -23.17 14.47 -5.67
C ASP A 45 -22.45 15.78 -5.34
N TYR A 46 -22.07 15.95 -4.06
CA TYR A 46 -21.29 17.10 -3.63
C TYR A 46 -19.95 17.18 -4.39
N VAL A 47 -19.23 16.06 -4.52
CA VAL A 47 -17.94 16.03 -5.23
C VAL A 47 -18.12 16.29 -6.73
N HIS A 48 -19.14 15.70 -7.35
CA HIS A 48 -19.51 15.92 -8.76
C HIS A 48 -19.85 17.39 -9.04
N LYS A 49 -20.62 18.04 -8.16
CA LYS A 49 -20.95 19.48 -8.25
C LYS A 49 -19.70 20.37 -8.23
N HIS A 50 -18.59 19.90 -7.67
CA HIS A 50 -17.29 20.59 -7.67
C HIS A 50 -16.34 20.07 -8.77
N GLY A 51 -16.89 19.35 -9.74
CA GLY A 51 -16.19 18.81 -10.92
C GLY A 51 -15.17 17.73 -10.59
N GLY A 52 -15.35 17.01 -9.48
CA GLY A 52 -14.54 15.85 -9.11
C GLY A 52 -15.27 14.52 -9.34
N ILE A 53 -14.58 13.42 -9.03
CA ILE A 53 -15.11 12.04 -9.06
C ILE A 53 -14.80 11.31 -7.75
N VAL A 54 -15.64 10.35 -7.38
CA VAL A 54 -15.51 9.52 -6.17
C VAL A 54 -15.36 8.06 -6.56
N LEU A 55 -14.31 7.43 -6.04
CA LEU A 55 -14.01 6.04 -6.29
C LEU A 55 -14.04 5.23 -5.00
N ALA A 56 -14.67 4.07 -5.00
CA ALA A 56 -14.59 3.11 -3.91
C ALA A 56 -13.54 2.03 -4.21
N HIS A 57 -12.69 1.76 -3.23
CA HIS A 57 -11.78 0.61 -3.26
C HIS A 57 -12.55 -0.63 -2.82
N ASN A 58 -12.63 -1.66 -3.65
CA ASN A 58 -13.18 -2.97 -3.27
C ASN A 58 -12.18 -4.09 -3.56
N VAL A 59 -12.17 -5.13 -2.73
CA VAL A 59 -11.24 -6.24 -2.90
C VAL A 59 -11.71 -7.15 -4.03
N SER A 60 -12.87 -7.78 -3.90
CA SER A 60 -13.47 -8.57 -4.98
C SER A 60 -14.88 -9.00 -4.57
N LEU A 61 -15.51 -9.89 -5.33
CA LEU A 61 -16.75 -10.59 -4.92
C LEU A 61 -16.41 -11.70 -3.92
N HIS A 62 -16.90 -11.62 -2.68
CA HIS A 62 -16.63 -12.62 -1.63
C HIS A 62 -17.65 -12.50 -0.50
N VAL A 63 -17.65 -13.46 0.43
CA VAL A 63 -18.53 -13.50 1.60
C VAL A 63 -17.70 -13.56 2.88
N GLY A 64 -18.10 -12.79 3.89
CA GLY A 64 -17.48 -12.83 5.22
C GLY A 64 -17.96 -14.02 6.05
N PHE A 65 -17.12 -14.57 6.93
CA PHE A 65 -17.50 -15.69 7.80
C PHE A 65 -18.58 -15.34 8.86
N GLN A 66 -18.97 -14.08 8.98
CA GLN A 66 -19.99 -13.58 9.89
C GLN A 66 -21.07 -12.80 9.11
N ASP A 67 -21.16 -13.01 7.79
CA ASP A 67 -22.15 -12.33 6.97
C ASP A 67 -23.57 -12.75 7.38
N PRO A 68 -24.45 -11.79 7.75
CA PRO A 68 -25.78 -12.09 8.23
C PRO A 68 -26.70 -12.63 7.12
N ARG A 69 -26.38 -12.42 5.84
CA ARG A 69 -27.20 -12.91 4.73
C ARG A 69 -26.87 -14.34 4.32
N TYR A 70 -25.61 -14.74 4.48
CA TYR A 70 -25.12 -15.99 3.89
C TYR A 70 -24.61 -17.01 4.92
N ILE A 71 -24.28 -16.59 6.15
CA ILE A 71 -23.67 -17.46 7.16
C ILE A 71 -24.42 -17.49 8.49
N THR A 72 -24.93 -16.35 8.96
CA THR A 72 -25.66 -16.30 10.24
C THR A 72 -27.06 -16.89 10.08
N GLY A 73 -27.47 -17.75 11.02
CA GLY A 73 -28.71 -18.52 10.87
C GLY A 73 -28.46 -19.73 9.98
N GLU A 74 -29.28 -19.92 8.95
CA GLU A 74 -29.05 -20.97 7.94
C GLU A 74 -27.98 -20.56 6.93
N ILE A 75 -26.92 -21.38 6.81
CA ILE A 75 -25.86 -21.17 5.84
C ILE A 75 -26.44 -21.31 4.42
N ASP A 76 -26.14 -20.33 3.57
CA ASP A 76 -26.52 -20.36 2.16
C ASP A 76 -25.86 -21.53 1.44
N ARG A 77 -26.68 -22.47 0.96
CA ARG A 77 -26.23 -23.72 0.36
C ARG A 77 -25.55 -23.52 -1.00
N ARG A 78 -25.65 -22.33 -1.61
CA ARG A 78 -24.91 -21.99 -2.84
C ARG A 78 -23.41 -21.81 -2.57
N LEU A 79 -22.99 -21.71 -1.30
CA LEU A 79 -21.58 -21.75 -0.90
C LEU A 79 -21.00 -23.17 -0.96
N ASP A 80 -21.86 -24.19 -0.94
CA ASP A 80 -21.44 -25.58 -1.06
C ASP A 80 -20.91 -25.82 -2.49
N ALA A 81 -20.01 -26.79 -2.62
CA ALA A 81 -19.54 -27.34 -3.91
C ALA A 81 -18.33 -26.66 -4.54
N TRP A 82 -17.27 -26.46 -3.75
CA TRP A 82 -15.96 -26.21 -4.33
C TRP A 82 -15.20 -27.49 -4.66
N TRP A 83 -14.81 -28.28 -3.65
CA TRP A 83 -14.08 -29.52 -3.87
C TRP A 83 -14.96 -30.78 -3.76
N GLY A 84 -16.28 -30.64 -3.64
CA GLY A 84 -17.26 -31.73 -3.64
C GLY A 84 -18.14 -31.77 -2.40
N HIS A 85 -19.18 -32.57 -2.46
CA HIS A 85 -20.07 -32.93 -1.36
C HIS A 85 -19.67 -34.27 -0.77
N GLY A 86 -20.48 -34.77 0.16
CA GLY A 86 -20.25 -36.02 0.86
C GLY A 86 -21.06 -36.06 2.15
N GLN A 87 -20.69 -36.95 3.05
CA GLN A 87 -21.41 -37.16 4.28
C GLN A 87 -20.51 -37.66 5.41
N LEU A 88 -20.98 -37.48 6.64
CA LEU A 88 -20.34 -38.07 7.81
C LEU A 88 -20.41 -39.60 7.78
N GLU A 89 -19.26 -40.25 7.94
CA GLU A 89 -19.17 -41.70 8.08
C GLU A 89 -19.53 -42.17 9.50
N LYS A 90 -19.27 -41.32 10.49
CA LYS A 90 -19.55 -41.53 11.92
C LYS A 90 -20.22 -40.27 12.49
N PRO A 91 -21.10 -40.41 13.50
CA PRO A 91 -21.61 -39.24 14.21
C PRO A 91 -20.44 -38.51 14.90
N ILE A 92 -20.60 -37.20 15.12
CA ILE A 92 -19.63 -36.36 15.82
C ILE A 92 -20.30 -35.53 16.92
N SER A 93 -19.65 -35.36 18.07
CA SER A 93 -20.05 -34.46 19.15
C SER A 93 -19.66 -33.01 18.85
N ALA A 94 -20.16 -32.01 19.58
CA ALA A 94 -19.74 -30.61 19.42
C ALA A 94 -18.24 -30.36 19.70
N THR A 95 -17.57 -31.27 20.42
CA THR A 95 -16.16 -31.12 20.84
C THR A 95 -15.19 -31.96 20.02
N ASP A 96 -15.68 -32.80 19.11
CA ASP A 96 -14.82 -33.70 18.33
C ASP A 96 -13.89 -32.93 17.41
N THR A 97 -12.60 -33.28 17.48
CA THR A 97 -11.53 -32.71 16.66
C THR A 97 -11.11 -33.62 15.51
N THR A 98 -11.71 -34.81 15.41
CA THR A 98 -11.49 -35.77 14.33
C THR A 98 -12.83 -36.13 13.69
N ILE A 99 -12.91 -36.03 12.37
CA ILE A 99 -14.11 -36.30 11.58
C ILE A 99 -13.79 -37.34 10.52
N TYR A 100 -14.62 -38.37 10.44
CA TYR A 100 -14.57 -39.37 9.37
C TYR A 100 -15.57 -38.97 8.29
N TYR A 101 -15.06 -38.60 7.12
CA TYR A 101 -15.85 -38.02 6.06
C TYR A 101 -15.77 -38.88 4.80
N ARG A 102 -16.91 -39.24 4.25
CA ARG A 102 -17.00 -39.93 2.96
C ARG A 102 -17.31 -38.91 1.86
N PRO A 103 -16.32 -38.50 1.06
CA PRO A 103 -16.55 -37.57 -0.04
C PRO A 103 -17.35 -38.24 -1.18
N GLY A 104 -18.13 -37.44 -1.90
CA GLY A 104 -18.85 -37.87 -3.09
C GLY A 104 -17.93 -38.19 -4.28
N PRO A 105 -18.47 -38.85 -5.33
CA PRO A 105 -17.73 -39.16 -6.54
C PRO A 105 -17.26 -37.90 -7.31
N GLU A 106 -17.95 -36.78 -7.16
CA GLU A 106 -17.65 -35.49 -7.79
C GLU A 106 -16.49 -34.72 -7.13
N ARG A 107 -15.83 -35.32 -6.13
CA ARG A 107 -14.76 -34.65 -5.39
C ARG A 107 -13.62 -34.19 -6.29
N ARG A 108 -13.21 -32.95 -6.10
CA ARG A 108 -12.09 -32.31 -6.80
C ARG A 108 -11.11 -31.76 -5.78
N LEU A 109 -10.23 -32.63 -5.28
CA LEU A 109 -9.10 -32.17 -4.48
C LEU A 109 -8.20 -31.26 -5.32
N PRO A 110 -7.79 -30.09 -4.82
CA PRO A 110 -7.05 -29.16 -5.66
C PRO A 110 -5.65 -29.69 -6.02
N THR A 111 -5.33 -29.75 -7.31
CA THR A 111 -3.99 -30.14 -7.81
C THR A 111 -3.15 -28.90 -8.11
N LYS A 112 -1.81 -29.00 -7.93
CA LYS A 112 -0.88 -27.92 -8.25
C LYS A 112 -0.97 -27.54 -9.74
N SER A 113 -1.45 -26.34 -10.05
CA SER A 113 -1.29 -25.76 -11.38
C SER A 113 -0.02 -24.91 -11.44
N LYS A 114 0.81 -25.11 -12.47
CA LYS A 114 1.92 -24.20 -12.82
C LYS A 114 1.45 -22.98 -13.62
N LYS A 115 0.29 -23.06 -14.29
CA LYS A 115 -0.23 -22.04 -15.23
C LYS A 115 -1.06 -20.96 -14.53
N TYR A 116 -1.76 -21.34 -13.46
CA TYR A 116 -2.45 -20.44 -12.54
C TYR A 116 -1.68 -20.53 -11.23
N MET A 117 -1.03 -19.45 -10.81
CA MET A 117 -0.13 -19.41 -9.65
C MET A 117 -0.92 -19.52 -8.33
N VAL A 118 -1.72 -20.58 -8.19
CA VAL A 118 -2.55 -20.90 -7.05
C VAL A 118 -1.84 -22.01 -6.28
N TRP A 119 -1.31 -21.63 -5.12
CA TRP A 119 -0.53 -22.51 -4.26
C TRP A 119 -1.47 -23.41 -3.47
N PHE A 120 -1.81 -24.58 -4.01
CA PHE A 120 -2.74 -25.53 -3.38
C PHE A 120 -2.13 -26.37 -2.24
N LYS A 121 -1.27 -25.79 -1.40
CA LYS A 121 -0.72 -26.46 -0.20
C LYS A 121 -1.33 -25.85 1.08
N PRO A 122 -1.60 -26.66 2.13
CA PRO A 122 -1.75 -26.12 3.47
C PRO A 122 -0.53 -25.25 3.80
N GLY A 123 -0.71 -23.93 3.95
CA GLY A 123 0.34 -23.01 4.41
C GLY A 123 0.87 -21.95 3.43
N LYS A 124 0.38 -21.82 2.18
CA LYS A 124 0.68 -20.66 1.31
C LYS A 124 -0.55 -20.16 0.55
N ILE A 125 -0.72 -18.84 0.38
CA ILE A 125 -1.60 -18.01 1.23
C ILE A 125 -2.88 -17.57 0.49
N ILE A 126 -2.99 -17.69 -0.85
CA ILE A 126 -4.07 -17.02 -1.60
C ILE A 126 -5.40 -17.77 -1.52
N LEU A 127 -5.46 -19.05 -1.86
CA LEU A 127 -6.67 -19.88 -1.79
C LEU A 127 -6.40 -21.14 -0.97
N THR A 128 -7.27 -21.45 -0.01
CA THR A 128 -7.21 -22.65 0.80
C THR A 128 -8.56 -23.36 0.83
N TRP A 129 -8.52 -24.68 0.98
CA TRP A 129 -9.67 -25.59 0.95
C TRP A 129 -9.91 -26.26 2.31
N ASP A 130 -9.46 -25.59 3.37
CA ASP A 130 -9.41 -26.06 4.76
C ASP A 130 -10.70 -25.76 5.54
N VAL A 131 -11.81 -25.47 4.86
CA VAL A 131 -13.13 -25.28 5.47
C VAL A 131 -14.12 -26.26 4.85
N MET A 132 -14.97 -26.81 5.69
CA MET A 132 -16.11 -27.62 5.29
C MET A 132 -17.38 -27.17 6.00
N ARG A 133 -18.52 -27.38 5.38
CA ARG A 133 -19.83 -27.35 6.03
C ARG A 133 -20.25 -28.76 6.38
N ILE A 134 -20.79 -28.99 7.58
CA ILE A 134 -21.56 -30.19 7.96
C ILE A 134 -22.87 -29.69 8.57
N GLY A 135 -24.02 -30.16 8.07
CA GLY A 135 -25.32 -29.62 8.49
C GLY A 135 -25.34 -28.09 8.37
N ASN A 136 -25.65 -27.38 9.45
CA ASN A 136 -25.61 -25.92 9.51
C ASN A 136 -24.35 -25.35 10.22
N GLU A 137 -23.26 -26.10 10.23
CA GLU A 137 -22.00 -25.71 10.88
C GLU A 137 -20.85 -25.57 9.88
N LEU A 138 -20.04 -24.52 10.02
CA LEU A 138 -18.74 -24.42 9.35
C LEU A 138 -17.63 -24.96 10.26
N ILE A 139 -16.78 -25.81 9.71
CA ILE A 139 -15.68 -26.46 10.42
C ILE A 139 -14.37 -26.12 9.72
N LEU A 140 -13.38 -25.65 10.48
CA LEU A 140 -12.02 -25.46 9.99
C LEU A 140 -11.25 -26.77 10.18
N VAL A 141 -10.76 -27.37 9.09
CA VAL A 141 -9.98 -28.60 9.10
C VAL A 141 -8.49 -28.27 9.19
N GLY A 142 -7.81 -28.80 10.20
CA GLY A 142 -6.37 -28.60 10.35
C GLY A 142 -5.55 -29.47 9.40
N GLU A 143 -5.92 -30.76 9.29
CA GLU A 143 -5.22 -31.74 8.45
C GLU A 143 -6.17 -32.71 7.77
N PHE A 144 -5.87 -33.02 6.51
CA PHE A 144 -6.56 -34.03 5.71
C PHE A 144 -5.66 -35.25 5.56
N GLN A 145 -6.19 -36.42 5.90
CA GLN A 145 -5.49 -37.69 5.83
C GLN A 145 -6.35 -38.71 5.08
N ASP A 146 -5.71 -39.76 4.56
CA ASP A 146 -6.38 -40.85 3.82
C ASP A 146 -7.15 -40.39 2.57
N LEU A 147 -6.62 -39.38 1.87
CA LEU A 147 -7.27 -38.76 0.70
C LEU A 147 -7.45 -39.72 -0.50
N ASP A 148 -6.66 -40.78 -0.53
CA ASP A 148 -6.70 -41.90 -1.48
C ASP A 148 -7.74 -42.98 -1.12
N LYS A 149 -8.34 -42.92 0.08
CA LYS A 149 -9.32 -43.90 0.57
C LYS A 149 -10.76 -43.40 0.40
N PRO A 150 -11.76 -44.31 0.45
CA PRO A 150 -13.17 -43.94 0.40
C PRO A 150 -13.66 -43.09 1.58
N VAL A 151 -12.98 -43.18 2.73
CA VAL A 151 -13.27 -42.39 3.93
C VAL A 151 -12.01 -41.63 4.31
N TRP A 152 -12.13 -40.31 4.36
CA TRP A 152 -11.08 -39.40 4.77
C TRP A 152 -11.09 -39.22 6.28
N ARG A 153 -9.89 -39.05 6.86
CA ARG A 153 -9.72 -38.67 8.25
C ARG A 153 -9.32 -37.20 8.33
N LEU A 154 -10.26 -36.37 8.76
CA LEU A 154 -10.06 -34.94 8.97
C LEU A 154 -9.69 -34.73 10.44
N THR A 155 -8.52 -34.18 10.72
CA THR A 155 -8.03 -34.04 12.10
C THR A 155 -7.70 -32.59 12.43
N LYS A 156 -7.52 -32.32 13.74
CA LYS A 156 -7.30 -30.97 14.28
C LYS A 156 -8.41 -30.02 13.84
N CYS A 157 -9.64 -30.53 13.77
CA CYS A 157 -10.80 -29.76 13.39
C CYS A 157 -11.14 -28.75 14.48
N LYS A 158 -11.41 -27.51 14.08
CA LYS A 158 -11.99 -26.48 14.93
C LYS A 158 -13.44 -26.27 14.50
N ARG A 159 -14.34 -26.56 15.43
CA ARG A 159 -15.81 -26.51 15.31
C ARG A 159 -16.33 -25.07 15.43
N GLY A 160 -17.54 -24.81 14.92
CA GLY A 160 -18.22 -23.51 15.00
C GLY A 160 -17.43 -22.34 14.42
N LEU A 161 -17.00 -22.42 13.16
CA LEU A 161 -16.26 -21.34 12.50
C LEU A 161 -17.19 -20.17 12.14
N GLY A 162 -16.72 -18.95 12.34
CA GLY A 162 -17.43 -17.75 11.90
C GLY A 162 -18.53 -17.36 12.87
N SER A 163 -19.78 -17.36 12.38
CA SER A 163 -21.01 -17.12 13.16
C SER A 163 -21.82 -18.41 13.39
N THR A 164 -21.25 -19.58 13.07
CA THR A 164 -21.92 -20.88 13.22
C THR A 164 -21.63 -21.52 14.57
N GLU A 165 -22.55 -22.36 15.04
CA GLU A 165 -22.43 -23.05 16.33
C GLU A 165 -21.88 -24.46 16.17
N ALA A 166 -21.07 -24.88 17.14
CA ALA A 166 -20.60 -26.27 17.23
C ALA A 166 -21.70 -27.14 17.82
N VAL A 167 -22.22 -28.07 17.01
CA VAL A 167 -23.32 -28.96 17.44
C VAL A 167 -22.99 -30.43 17.17
N ALA A 168 -23.77 -31.34 17.76
CA ALA A 168 -23.66 -32.76 17.41
C ALA A 168 -24.27 -33.00 16.02
N HIS A 169 -23.63 -33.82 15.21
CA HIS A 169 -24.14 -34.20 13.88
C HIS A 169 -24.24 -35.73 13.76
N PRO A 170 -25.35 -36.26 13.23
CA PRO A 170 -25.52 -37.69 13.07
C PRO A 170 -24.66 -38.27 11.93
N LYS A 171 -24.50 -39.60 11.93
CA LYS A 171 -23.96 -40.30 10.75
C LYS A 171 -24.84 -40.00 9.54
N GLY A 172 -24.21 -39.81 8.38
CA GLY A 172 -24.90 -39.50 7.13
C GLY A 172 -25.21 -38.01 6.95
N GLU A 173 -24.96 -37.16 7.95
CA GLU A 173 -25.16 -35.71 7.82
C GLU A 173 -24.38 -35.15 6.62
N ARG A 174 -25.05 -34.32 5.82
CA ARG A 174 -24.51 -33.85 4.55
C ARG A 174 -23.41 -32.82 4.76
N GLY A 175 -22.31 -33.02 4.06
CA GLY A 175 -21.18 -32.11 4.04
C GLY A 175 -20.86 -31.52 2.67
N ALA A 176 -20.13 -30.40 2.69
CA ALA A 176 -19.61 -29.77 1.49
C ALA A 176 -18.27 -29.08 1.76
N GLY A 177 -17.37 -29.15 0.79
CA GLY A 177 -16.11 -28.43 0.81
C GLY A 177 -16.26 -26.96 0.40
N ILE A 178 -15.65 -26.06 1.17
CA ILE A 178 -15.69 -24.61 0.93
C ILE A 178 -14.26 -24.07 0.72
N TRP A 179 -14.08 -23.20 -0.27
CA TRP A 179 -12.83 -22.47 -0.47
C TRP A 179 -12.86 -21.13 0.23
N ARG A 180 -11.70 -20.75 0.77
CA ARG A 180 -11.48 -19.43 1.34
C ARG A 180 -10.23 -18.79 0.80
N ALA A 181 -10.27 -17.48 0.67
CA ALA A 181 -9.13 -16.69 0.24
C ALA A 181 -8.41 -16.03 1.41
N TYR A 182 -7.08 -15.99 1.37
CA TYR A 182 -6.21 -15.37 2.38
C TYR A 182 -6.44 -15.84 3.82
N ARG A 183 -7.17 -16.97 4.00
CA ARG A 183 -7.74 -17.41 5.27
C ARG A 183 -8.62 -16.35 5.94
N LYS A 184 -9.21 -15.44 5.17
CA LYS A 184 -10.01 -14.31 5.64
C LYS A 184 -11.48 -14.41 5.24
N VAL A 185 -11.77 -14.89 4.04
CA VAL A 185 -13.10 -14.76 3.42
C VAL A 185 -13.46 -15.98 2.60
N ILE A 186 -14.74 -16.24 2.41
CA ILE A 186 -15.27 -17.31 1.57
C ILE A 186 -15.36 -16.80 0.13
N VAL A 187 -14.93 -17.61 -0.84
CA VAL A 187 -15.07 -17.28 -2.26
C VAL A 187 -16.34 -17.99 -2.77
N PRO A 188 -17.24 -17.30 -3.48
CA PRO A 188 -18.40 -17.96 -4.09
C PRO A 188 -17.94 -18.92 -5.19
N PRO A 189 -18.52 -20.13 -5.31
CA PRO A 189 -18.17 -21.05 -6.38
C PRO A 189 -18.45 -20.42 -7.76
N TYR A 190 -17.77 -20.91 -8.79
CA TYR A 190 -18.10 -20.57 -10.15
C TYR A 190 -19.42 -21.26 -10.53
N ASP A 191 -20.53 -20.53 -10.39
CA ASP A 191 -21.90 -21.00 -10.62
C ASP A 191 -22.62 -20.21 -11.72
N VAL A 192 -21.86 -19.46 -12.51
CA VAL A 192 -22.38 -18.64 -13.61
C VAL A 192 -23.06 -19.53 -14.65
N GLY A 193 -24.33 -19.24 -14.93
CA GLY A 193 -25.20 -20.05 -15.78
C GLY A 193 -26.27 -20.83 -14.99
N ARG A 194 -26.18 -20.90 -13.65
CA ARG A 194 -27.27 -21.40 -12.81
C ARG A 194 -28.32 -20.31 -12.58
N PRO A 195 -29.62 -20.65 -12.52
CA PRO A 195 -30.69 -19.69 -12.24
C PRO A 195 -30.50 -18.92 -10.92
N ASP A 196 -29.89 -19.55 -9.92
CA ASP A 196 -29.70 -19.04 -8.55
C ASP A 196 -28.25 -18.60 -8.26
N SER A 197 -27.44 -18.31 -9.29
CA SER A 197 -26.01 -17.97 -9.15
C SER A 197 -25.72 -16.91 -8.07
N LEU A 198 -24.97 -17.31 -7.04
CA LEU A 198 -24.48 -16.45 -5.97
C LEU A 198 -23.42 -15.46 -6.51
N MET A 199 -22.59 -15.89 -7.46
CA MET A 199 -21.61 -14.99 -8.07
C MET A 199 -22.30 -13.82 -8.80
N LYS A 200 -23.38 -14.12 -9.56
CA LYS A 200 -24.21 -13.11 -10.20
C LYS A 200 -24.89 -12.21 -9.17
N GLU A 201 -25.42 -12.78 -8.07
CA GLU A 201 -26.02 -11.99 -7.00
C GLU A 201 -25.03 -10.99 -6.38
N LEU A 202 -23.83 -11.44 -6.01
CA LEU A 202 -22.80 -10.58 -5.42
C LEU A 202 -22.35 -9.48 -6.40
N ALA A 203 -22.23 -9.80 -7.68
CA ALA A 203 -21.92 -8.83 -8.73
C ALA A 203 -23.02 -7.77 -8.88
N MET A 204 -24.29 -8.20 -8.93
CA MET A 204 -25.46 -7.30 -9.00
C MET A 204 -25.55 -6.40 -7.77
N ARG A 205 -25.31 -6.93 -6.57
CA ARG A 205 -25.27 -6.15 -5.32
C ARG A 205 -24.22 -5.05 -5.36
N TYR A 206 -23.00 -5.40 -5.80
CA TYR A 206 -21.94 -4.41 -5.92
C TYR A 206 -22.27 -3.33 -6.97
N ALA A 207 -22.81 -3.72 -8.13
CA ALA A 207 -23.27 -2.77 -9.14
C ALA A 207 -24.42 -1.88 -8.64
N ASN A 208 -25.36 -2.45 -7.89
CA ASN A 208 -26.46 -1.69 -7.28
C ASN A 208 -25.96 -0.65 -6.29
N LEU A 209 -24.94 -0.95 -5.48
CA LEU A 209 -24.28 0.05 -4.64
C LEU A 209 -23.74 1.19 -5.50
N VAL A 210 -22.99 0.88 -6.56
CA VAL A 210 -22.39 1.89 -7.44
C VAL A 210 -23.48 2.75 -8.12
N ASN A 211 -24.52 2.13 -8.65
CA ASN A 211 -25.66 2.82 -9.27
C ASN A 211 -26.41 3.73 -8.29
N LYS A 212 -26.67 3.26 -7.06
CA LYS A 212 -27.40 4.03 -6.04
C LYS A 212 -26.61 5.21 -5.48
N THR A 213 -25.29 5.13 -5.49
CA THR A 213 -24.42 6.13 -4.83
C THR A 213 -23.70 7.05 -5.80
N GLY A 214 -23.86 6.82 -7.10
CA GLY A 214 -23.19 7.60 -8.14
C GLY A 214 -21.68 7.38 -8.23
N LEU A 215 -21.12 6.36 -7.57
CA LEU A 215 -19.68 6.10 -7.59
C LEU A 215 -19.16 5.95 -9.03
N ASP A 216 -17.95 6.45 -9.29
CA ASP A 216 -17.37 6.53 -10.63
C ASP A 216 -16.50 5.31 -11.00
N ASN A 217 -16.55 4.23 -10.21
CA ASN A 217 -15.76 3.02 -10.50
C ASN A 217 -16.32 1.69 -10.01
N LEU A 218 -15.86 0.63 -10.67
CA LEU A 218 -15.77 -0.73 -10.16
C LEU A 218 -14.29 -1.09 -9.94
N HIS A 219 -13.93 -1.31 -8.68
CA HIS A 219 -12.58 -1.75 -8.32
C HIS A 219 -12.53 -3.21 -7.84
N PHE A 220 -11.51 -3.96 -8.26
CA PHE A 220 -11.25 -5.36 -7.88
C PHE A 220 -9.77 -5.57 -7.49
N ASP A 221 -9.43 -5.30 -6.24
CA ASP A 221 -8.06 -5.41 -5.71
C ASP A 221 -7.49 -6.83 -5.66
N GLY A 222 -8.32 -7.80 -5.32
CA GLY A 222 -7.97 -9.18 -5.07
C GLY A 222 -8.70 -10.12 -6.02
N ILE A 223 -8.79 -9.77 -7.30
CA ILE A 223 -9.53 -10.56 -8.29
C ILE A 223 -8.93 -11.97 -8.46
N GLU A 224 -7.66 -12.18 -8.12
CA GLU A 224 -7.00 -13.48 -8.15
C GLU A 224 -7.67 -14.53 -7.26
N ILE A 225 -8.52 -14.13 -6.30
CA ILE A 225 -9.32 -15.08 -5.51
C ILE A 225 -10.34 -15.83 -6.37
N HIS A 226 -10.69 -15.31 -7.54
CA HIS A 226 -11.59 -15.93 -8.51
C HIS A 226 -10.89 -16.78 -9.56
N ARG A 227 -9.55 -16.87 -9.54
CA ARG A 227 -8.74 -17.67 -10.49
C ARG A 227 -8.79 -19.18 -10.22
N THR A 228 -9.96 -19.64 -9.85
CA THR A 228 -10.29 -21.03 -9.60
C THR A 228 -10.69 -21.75 -10.87
N ASN A 229 -11.12 -20.97 -11.87
CA ASN A 229 -11.37 -21.36 -13.25
C ASN A 229 -10.69 -20.29 -14.15
N PRO A 230 -10.10 -20.67 -15.31
CA PRO A 230 -9.38 -19.78 -16.22
C PRO A 230 -10.05 -18.45 -16.60
N VAL A 231 -11.38 -18.37 -16.57
CA VAL A 231 -12.17 -17.19 -17.02
C VAL A 231 -12.99 -16.53 -15.92
N CYS A 232 -12.96 -17.06 -14.70
CA CYS A 232 -13.88 -16.68 -13.64
C CYS A 232 -13.62 -15.26 -13.10
N ASP A 233 -12.37 -14.79 -13.10
CA ASP A 233 -12.04 -13.40 -12.76
C ASP A 233 -12.61 -12.40 -13.78
N GLU A 234 -12.50 -12.68 -15.08
CA GLU A 234 -13.08 -11.84 -16.14
C GLU A 234 -14.61 -11.81 -16.06
N ILE A 235 -15.24 -12.97 -15.89
CA ILE A 235 -16.70 -13.09 -15.79
C ILE A 235 -17.24 -12.36 -14.55
N ALA A 236 -16.57 -12.45 -13.40
CA ALA A 236 -16.99 -11.74 -12.19
C ALA A 236 -17.03 -10.21 -12.41
N MET A 237 -16.06 -9.66 -13.16
CA MET A 237 -16.04 -8.24 -13.51
C MET A 237 -17.13 -7.89 -14.52
N ASP A 238 -17.31 -8.71 -15.57
CA ASP A 238 -18.35 -8.52 -16.59
C ASP A 238 -19.75 -8.51 -15.98
N LEU A 239 -20.03 -9.45 -15.06
CA LEU A 239 -21.33 -9.55 -14.40
C LEU A 239 -21.67 -8.28 -13.62
N ALA A 240 -20.70 -7.65 -12.98
CA ALA A 240 -20.92 -6.38 -12.28
C ALA A 240 -21.08 -5.23 -13.29
N TYR A 241 -20.21 -5.18 -14.30
CA TYR A 241 -20.20 -4.11 -15.30
C TYR A 241 -21.49 -4.04 -16.13
N GLN A 242 -22.04 -5.19 -16.54
CA GLN A 242 -23.29 -5.28 -17.30
C GLN A 242 -24.50 -4.67 -16.58
N GLN A 243 -24.41 -4.47 -15.26
CA GLN A 243 -25.50 -3.93 -14.44
C GLN A 243 -25.33 -2.44 -14.17
N ILE A 244 -24.22 -1.83 -14.59
CA ILE A 244 -23.93 -0.42 -14.37
C ILE A 244 -24.79 0.44 -15.31
N LYS A 245 -25.35 1.53 -14.77
CA LYS A 245 -26.29 2.42 -15.46
C LYS A 245 -25.68 3.75 -15.91
N HIS A 246 -24.41 3.99 -15.59
CA HIS A 246 -23.67 5.21 -15.94
C HIS A 246 -22.21 4.90 -16.27
N VAL A 247 -21.49 5.86 -16.83
CA VAL A 247 -20.08 5.64 -17.18
C VAL A 247 -19.26 5.47 -15.89
N VAL A 248 -18.56 4.35 -15.77
CA VAL A 248 -17.66 4.07 -14.65
C VAL A 248 -16.31 3.59 -15.16
N THR A 249 -15.32 3.71 -14.30
CA THR A 249 -13.99 3.14 -14.53
C THR A 249 -13.91 1.73 -13.96
N VAL A 250 -13.33 0.78 -14.68
CA VAL A 250 -13.12 -0.58 -14.15
C VAL A 250 -11.63 -0.86 -13.98
N GLY A 251 -11.23 -1.29 -12.79
CA GLY A 251 -9.82 -1.54 -12.46
C GLY A 251 -9.60 -2.79 -11.63
N GLN A 252 -8.50 -3.49 -11.91
CA GLN A 252 -7.97 -4.57 -11.08
C GLN A 252 -6.53 -4.28 -10.64
N VAL A 253 -6.05 -4.95 -9.58
CA VAL A 253 -4.61 -4.86 -9.25
C VAL A 253 -3.79 -5.42 -10.40
N GLY A 254 -2.92 -4.59 -10.95
CA GLY A 254 -1.97 -4.99 -11.99
C GLY A 254 -2.43 -4.75 -13.42
N GLY A 255 -3.67 -4.34 -13.71
CA GLY A 255 -4.13 -4.09 -15.08
C GLY A 255 -5.53 -3.47 -15.20
N SER A 256 -5.97 -3.19 -16.43
CA SER A 256 -7.37 -2.93 -16.77
C SER A 256 -8.13 -4.26 -16.96
N SER A 257 -9.45 -4.24 -16.93
CA SER A 257 -10.28 -5.38 -17.36
C SER A 257 -10.51 -5.36 -18.88
N ILE A 258 -10.88 -6.50 -19.46
CA ILE A 258 -11.30 -6.61 -20.87
C ILE A 258 -12.65 -5.91 -21.09
N SER A 259 -13.51 -5.97 -20.07
CA SER A 259 -14.88 -5.44 -19.99
C SER A 259 -15.01 -3.95 -20.28
N SER A 260 -13.92 -3.20 -20.13
CA SER A 260 -13.87 -1.74 -20.25
C SER A 260 -13.00 -1.30 -21.43
N PHE A 261 -13.38 -1.71 -22.64
CA PHE A 261 -12.64 -1.35 -23.85
C PHE A 261 -12.60 0.18 -24.05
N GLU A 262 -13.57 0.92 -23.51
CA GLU A 262 -13.60 2.38 -23.52
C GLU A 262 -12.40 3.02 -22.82
N LEU A 263 -11.78 2.34 -21.85
CA LEU A 263 -10.54 2.78 -21.20
C LEU A 263 -9.33 2.74 -22.14
N LYS A 264 -9.43 2.06 -23.29
CA LYS A 264 -8.39 2.05 -24.34
C LYS A 264 -8.40 3.32 -25.19
N PHE A 265 -9.42 4.18 -25.09
CA PHE A 265 -9.44 5.46 -25.78
C PHE A 265 -8.58 6.50 -25.04
N HIS A 266 -7.74 7.24 -25.77
CA HIS A 266 -6.82 8.25 -25.22
C HIS A 266 -7.51 9.34 -24.37
N ARG A 267 -8.78 9.65 -24.65
CA ARG A 267 -9.58 10.60 -23.85
C ARG A 267 -10.02 10.05 -22.49
N VAL A 268 -9.93 8.74 -22.27
CA VAL A 268 -10.42 8.02 -21.09
C VAL A 268 -9.26 7.39 -20.27
N THR A 269 -8.01 7.57 -20.70
CA THR A 269 -6.80 7.12 -19.99
C THR A 269 -6.54 7.75 -18.59
N PRO A 270 -7.14 8.88 -18.15
CA PRO A 270 -7.00 9.40 -16.77
C PRO A 270 -7.50 8.44 -15.67
N HIS A 271 -8.10 7.30 -16.05
CA HIS A 271 -8.75 6.37 -15.16
C HIS A 271 -7.91 5.13 -14.81
N ALA A 272 -6.63 5.10 -15.21
CA ALA A 272 -5.71 4.02 -14.86
C ALA A 272 -5.63 3.77 -13.34
N TYR A 273 -5.67 2.50 -12.92
CA TYR A 273 -5.57 2.07 -11.51
C TYR A 273 -4.23 2.47 -10.87
N ARG A 274 -3.17 2.59 -11.67
CA ARG A 274 -1.82 2.91 -11.21
C ARG A 274 -1.63 4.42 -11.11
N THR A 275 -1.61 4.92 -9.88
CA THR A 275 -1.37 6.32 -9.57
C THR A 275 0.10 6.58 -9.23
N ILE A 276 0.57 7.77 -9.59
CA ILE A 276 1.80 8.39 -9.10
C ILE A 276 1.52 8.86 -7.68
N LYS A 277 2.07 8.11 -6.72
CA LYS A 277 1.81 8.32 -5.29
C LYS A 277 2.79 9.32 -4.70
N ILE A 278 2.24 10.41 -4.18
CA ILE A 278 2.94 11.34 -3.29
C ILE A 278 2.51 10.97 -1.86
N PRO A 279 3.37 10.27 -1.10
CA PRO A 279 2.99 9.71 0.17
C PRO A 279 2.79 10.82 1.21
N LEU A 280 1.63 10.85 1.87
CA LEU A 280 1.37 11.71 3.03
C LEU A 280 0.83 10.86 4.19
N ARG A 281 1.55 10.80 5.31
CA ARG A 281 1.14 10.01 6.48
C ARG A 281 1.82 10.49 7.76
N LEU A 282 1.14 10.35 8.89
CA LEU A 282 1.73 10.53 10.22
C LEU A 282 2.50 9.28 10.67
N GLU A 283 3.46 9.43 11.59
CA GLU A 283 4.15 8.31 12.22
C GLU A 283 3.17 7.48 13.07
N LYS A 284 3.18 6.15 12.87
CA LYS A 284 2.37 5.21 13.67
C LYS A 284 3.19 4.63 14.82
N LYS A 285 2.58 4.60 16.02
CA LYS A 285 3.20 4.05 17.24
C LYS A 285 3.03 2.54 17.44
N THR A 286 2.48 1.80 16.48
CA THR A 286 2.29 0.35 16.68
C THR A 286 3.64 -0.38 16.69
N PRO A 287 3.83 -1.44 17.49
CA PRO A 287 5.09 -2.22 17.48
C PRO A 287 5.45 -2.80 16.11
N LYS A 288 4.44 -3.02 15.24
CA LYS A 288 4.65 -3.43 13.84
C LYS A 288 5.17 -2.27 12.98
N ALA A 289 4.68 -1.05 13.18
CA ALA A 289 5.13 0.15 12.48
C ALA A 289 6.60 0.47 12.79
N LEU A 290 6.93 0.50 14.08
CA LEU A 290 8.26 0.84 14.58
C LEU A 290 9.32 -0.18 14.10
N ARG A 291 8.98 -1.48 14.10
CA ARG A 291 9.86 -2.52 13.54
C ARG A 291 10.08 -2.43 12.04
N LYS A 292 9.06 -2.00 11.28
CA LYS A 292 9.14 -1.98 9.81
C LYS A 292 9.90 -0.78 9.26
N GLY A 293 10.02 0.33 10.01
CA GLY A 293 10.75 1.54 9.62
C GLY A 293 10.17 2.30 8.40
N SER A 294 9.45 1.61 7.52
CA SER A 294 8.72 2.14 6.37
C SER A 294 7.37 2.73 6.74
N TRP A 295 6.99 2.80 8.02
CA TRP A 295 5.73 3.38 8.51
C TRP A 295 5.95 4.61 9.42
N LEU A 296 7.11 5.26 9.30
CA LEU A 296 7.38 6.59 9.84
C LEU A 296 6.64 7.67 9.03
N ALA A 297 6.50 8.90 9.56
CA ALA A 297 5.93 9.99 8.78
C ALA A 297 6.67 10.20 7.45
N SER A 298 5.96 10.61 6.40
CA SER A 298 6.59 10.86 5.09
C SER A 298 7.60 12.01 5.20
N ASP A 299 8.85 11.75 4.82
CA ASP A 299 9.92 12.76 4.78
C ASP A 299 9.94 13.54 3.45
N ARG A 300 10.97 14.38 3.25
CA ARG A 300 11.13 15.23 2.07
C ARG A 300 11.73 14.54 0.84
N ILE A 301 12.35 13.37 0.96
CA ILE A 301 13.08 12.72 -0.14
C ILE A 301 12.29 11.54 -0.71
N ALA A 302 11.69 10.73 0.16
CA ALA A 302 10.86 9.59 -0.19
C ALA A 302 9.77 9.91 -1.24
N PRO A 303 9.05 11.06 -1.19
CA PRO A 303 8.06 11.40 -2.21
C PRO A 303 8.64 11.50 -3.62
N HIS A 304 9.85 12.05 -3.78
CA HIS A 304 10.49 12.16 -5.10
C HIS A 304 10.82 10.79 -5.69
N PHE A 305 11.36 9.88 -4.87
CA PHE A 305 11.60 8.50 -5.31
C PHE A 305 10.29 7.79 -5.65
N SER A 306 9.25 7.96 -4.83
CA SER A 306 7.91 7.37 -5.05
C SER A 306 7.34 7.80 -6.41
N VAL A 307 7.42 9.09 -6.74
CA VAL A 307 6.93 9.63 -8.01
C VAL A 307 7.66 9.00 -9.19
N VAL A 308 9.00 9.01 -9.19
CA VAL A 308 9.79 8.47 -10.30
C VAL A 308 9.56 6.96 -10.45
N ASN A 309 9.54 6.20 -9.35
CA ASN A 309 9.20 4.78 -9.38
C ASN A 309 7.82 4.53 -10.03
N CYS A 310 6.81 5.33 -9.69
CA CYS A 310 5.47 5.20 -10.28
C CYS A 310 5.43 5.60 -11.76
N ILE A 311 6.16 6.65 -12.17
CA ILE A 311 6.27 7.08 -13.58
C ILE A 311 6.88 5.96 -14.43
N LEU A 312 8.01 5.39 -13.97
CA LEU A 312 8.69 4.26 -14.61
C LEU A 312 7.84 2.99 -14.62
N TYR A 313 6.95 2.84 -13.64
CA TYR A 313 5.96 1.77 -13.59
C TYR A 313 4.77 1.97 -14.55
N GLY A 314 4.74 3.08 -15.30
CA GLY A 314 3.69 3.41 -16.28
C GLY A 314 2.52 4.23 -15.72
N SER A 315 2.61 4.69 -14.48
CA SER A 315 1.55 5.49 -13.85
C SER A 315 1.52 6.90 -14.44
N ARG A 316 0.33 7.49 -14.59
CA ARG A 316 0.15 8.83 -15.17
C ARG A 316 -0.78 9.75 -14.38
N VAL A 317 -1.44 9.22 -13.34
CA VAL A 317 -2.44 9.95 -12.55
C VAL A 317 -1.86 10.24 -11.18
N LEU A 318 -1.85 11.49 -10.75
CA LEU A 318 -1.33 11.86 -9.42
C LEU A 318 -2.31 11.53 -8.31
N ASP A 319 -1.77 11.11 -7.17
CA ASP A 319 -2.52 10.78 -5.97
C ASP A 319 -1.69 11.14 -4.73
N VAL A 320 -2.31 11.85 -3.78
CA VAL A 320 -1.75 12.06 -2.45
C VAL A 320 -2.47 11.09 -1.52
N SER A 321 -1.77 10.02 -1.13
CA SER A 321 -2.36 8.95 -0.34
C SER A 321 -1.38 8.35 0.66
N SER A 322 -1.90 7.59 1.63
CA SER A 322 -1.07 6.72 2.43
C SER A 322 -0.51 5.62 1.52
N PRO A 323 0.82 5.40 1.49
CA PRO A 323 1.38 4.30 0.71
C PRO A 323 1.07 2.90 1.31
N ILE A 324 0.39 2.85 2.47
CA ILE A 324 -0.05 1.62 3.13
C ILE A 324 -1.35 1.12 2.50
N GLY A 325 -1.38 -0.17 2.15
CA GLY A 325 -2.55 -0.81 1.54
C GLY A 325 -3.83 -0.67 2.38
N GLY A 326 -4.92 -0.24 1.74
CA GLY A 326 -6.24 -0.13 2.36
C GLY A 326 -6.42 1.04 3.33
N GLU A 327 -5.52 2.03 3.33
CA GLU A 327 -5.60 3.23 4.15
C GLU A 327 -5.67 4.50 3.31
N GLY A 328 -6.39 5.51 3.82
CA GLY A 328 -6.51 6.82 3.21
C GLY A 328 -5.76 7.87 4.02
N ILE A 329 -5.83 9.11 3.55
CA ILE A 329 -5.47 10.29 4.35
C ILE A 329 -6.77 10.91 4.88
N ASP A 330 -6.72 11.45 6.09
CA ASP A 330 -7.80 12.21 6.70
C ASP A 330 -7.38 13.68 6.91
N LEU A 331 -8.34 14.52 7.31
CA LEU A 331 -8.07 15.94 7.58
C LEU A 331 -7.07 16.11 8.72
N GLU A 332 -7.02 15.18 9.68
CA GLU A 332 -6.03 15.21 10.75
C GLU A 332 -4.62 15.03 10.19
N THR A 333 -4.42 14.06 9.29
CA THR A 333 -3.15 13.82 8.60
C THR A 333 -2.71 15.08 7.85
N ILE A 334 -3.62 15.70 7.09
CA ILE A 334 -3.34 16.94 6.35
C ILE A 334 -2.95 18.06 7.32
N ARG A 335 -3.66 18.23 8.43
CA ARG A 335 -3.41 19.32 9.40
C ARG A 335 -2.16 19.12 10.26
N LYS A 336 -1.85 17.87 10.64
CA LYS A 336 -0.78 17.56 11.62
C LYS A 336 0.56 17.20 10.99
N HIS A 337 0.62 17.02 9.68
CA HIS A 337 1.87 16.75 8.98
C HIS A 337 2.53 18.06 8.55
N GLY A 338 3.74 18.33 9.04
CA GLY A 338 4.39 19.62 8.81
C GLY A 338 4.90 19.86 7.39
N LEU A 339 4.90 18.83 6.54
CA LEU A 339 5.26 18.93 5.11
C LEU A 339 4.07 18.89 4.16
N THR A 340 2.82 19.02 4.65
CA THR A 340 1.61 18.92 3.81
C THR A 340 1.67 19.87 2.60
N GLU A 341 2.03 21.14 2.80
CA GLU A 341 2.11 22.11 1.71
C GLU A 341 3.24 21.77 0.71
N GLU A 342 4.36 21.20 1.17
CA GLU A 342 5.44 20.72 0.30
C GLU A 342 4.98 19.54 -0.57
N MET A 343 4.19 18.60 0.00
CA MET A 343 3.61 17.48 -0.76
C MET A 343 2.62 17.97 -1.82
N PHE A 344 1.77 18.96 -1.50
CA PHE A 344 0.84 19.53 -2.48
C PHE A 344 1.55 20.37 -3.55
N ALA A 345 2.61 21.10 -3.20
CA ALA A 345 3.44 21.81 -4.17
C ALA A 345 4.12 20.82 -5.14
N LEU A 346 4.64 19.70 -4.62
CA LEU A 346 5.18 18.62 -5.44
C LEU A 346 4.11 18.03 -6.38
N MET A 347 2.90 17.82 -5.88
CA MET A 347 1.77 17.35 -6.70
C MET A 347 1.46 18.34 -7.83
N GLN A 348 1.40 19.63 -7.55
CA GLN A 348 1.15 20.66 -8.56
C GLN A 348 2.25 20.71 -9.61
N ALA A 349 3.52 20.69 -9.20
CA ALA A 349 4.66 20.66 -10.12
C ALA A 349 4.59 19.47 -11.07
N TRP A 350 4.32 18.27 -10.54
CA TRP A 350 4.17 17.08 -11.37
C TRP A 350 2.91 17.11 -12.23
N SER A 351 1.81 17.70 -11.75
CA SER A 351 0.59 17.82 -12.55
C SER A 351 0.84 18.64 -13.81
N ALA A 352 1.69 19.66 -13.72
CA ALA A 352 2.12 20.45 -14.86
C ALA A 352 3.12 19.69 -15.74
N LEU A 353 4.10 18.99 -15.16
CA LEU A 353 5.17 18.34 -15.92
C LEU A 353 4.76 17.06 -16.66
N LEU A 354 3.87 16.26 -16.07
CA LEU A 354 3.55 14.91 -16.57
C LEU A 354 3.09 14.85 -18.04
N PRO A 355 2.22 15.76 -18.53
CA PRO A 355 1.81 15.78 -19.93
C PRO A 355 2.94 16.07 -20.91
N HIS A 356 4.05 16.66 -20.43
CA HIS A 356 5.14 17.16 -21.26
C HIS A 356 6.41 16.31 -21.18
N LEU A 357 6.42 15.22 -20.40
CA LEU A 357 7.59 14.34 -20.27
C LEU A 357 8.00 13.74 -21.63
N THR A 358 9.29 13.83 -21.95
CA THR A 358 9.84 13.31 -23.21
C THR A 358 10.48 11.93 -23.03
N PRO A 359 10.73 11.17 -24.12
CA PRO A 359 11.52 9.94 -24.05
C PRO A 359 12.89 10.12 -23.39
N ALA A 360 13.52 11.29 -23.53
CA ALA A 360 14.80 11.59 -22.89
C ALA A 360 14.67 11.71 -21.36
N ASP A 361 13.60 12.37 -20.88
CA ASP A 361 13.30 12.45 -19.45
C ASP A 361 13.11 11.04 -18.85
N PHE A 362 12.37 10.17 -19.56
CA PHE A 362 12.19 8.77 -19.16
C PHE A 362 13.50 7.98 -19.16
N ALA A 363 14.31 8.11 -20.21
CA ALA A 363 15.62 7.44 -20.29
C ALA A 363 16.55 7.87 -19.15
N TYR A 364 16.54 9.15 -18.78
CA TYR A 364 17.28 9.65 -17.63
C TYR A 364 16.79 9.01 -16.32
N MET A 365 15.47 8.97 -16.10
CA MET A 365 14.90 8.32 -14.90
C MET A 365 15.30 6.83 -14.83
N GLN A 366 15.24 6.09 -15.94
CA GLN A 366 15.62 4.67 -15.99
C GLN A 366 17.11 4.44 -15.71
N LYS A 367 17.97 5.36 -16.15
CA LYS A 367 19.41 5.32 -15.86
C LYS A 367 19.70 5.45 -14.36
N VAL A 368 18.95 6.32 -13.67
CA VAL A 368 19.17 6.62 -12.24
C VAL A 368 18.47 5.61 -11.33
N VAL A 369 17.29 5.13 -11.72
CA VAL A 369 16.41 4.30 -10.88
C VAL A 369 16.26 2.91 -11.52
N GLN A 370 16.88 1.91 -10.90
CA GLN A 370 17.03 0.58 -11.48
C GLN A 370 15.91 -0.36 -11.05
N ARG A 371 15.43 -1.20 -11.98
CA ARG A 371 14.38 -2.18 -11.70
C ARG A 371 14.96 -3.38 -10.95
N LYS A 372 14.26 -3.83 -9.90
CA LYS A 372 14.63 -5.06 -9.18
C LYS A 372 14.40 -6.30 -10.06
N GLN A 373 15.38 -7.20 -10.11
CA GLN A 373 15.26 -8.47 -10.81
C GLN A 373 14.08 -9.29 -10.27
N GLY A 374 13.25 -9.85 -11.16
CA GLY A 374 12.06 -10.62 -10.79
C GLY A 374 10.93 -9.81 -10.14
N GLY A 375 11.01 -8.47 -10.18
CA GLY A 375 10.02 -7.58 -9.58
C GLY A 375 9.56 -6.45 -10.49
N HIS A 376 8.62 -5.67 -9.97
CA HIS A 376 8.05 -4.49 -10.63
C HIS A 376 8.51 -3.17 -10.00
N HIS A 377 9.16 -3.25 -8.84
CA HIS A 377 9.63 -2.09 -8.09
C HIS A 377 11.08 -1.77 -8.39
N HIS A 378 11.43 -0.50 -8.18
CA HIS A 378 12.76 -0.01 -8.41
C HIS A 378 13.53 0.20 -7.10
N TYR A 379 14.85 0.36 -7.24
CA TYR A 379 15.76 0.77 -6.19
C TYR A 379 16.77 1.78 -6.75
N SER A 380 17.32 2.62 -5.89
CA SER A 380 18.43 3.50 -6.25
C SER A 380 19.25 3.97 -5.04
N GLU A 381 20.51 4.30 -5.30
CA GLU A 381 21.37 5.03 -4.38
C GLU A 381 21.26 6.55 -4.56
N ASP A 382 20.87 6.98 -5.75
CA ASP A 382 20.68 8.38 -6.15
C ASP A 382 19.20 8.66 -6.32
N ILE A 383 18.68 9.59 -5.54
CA ILE A 383 17.28 10.00 -5.62
C ILE A 383 17.17 11.22 -6.53
N PRO A 384 16.45 11.15 -7.66
CA PRO A 384 16.18 12.33 -8.48
C PRO A 384 15.16 13.23 -7.75
N VAL A 385 15.67 14.27 -7.08
CA VAL A 385 14.84 15.27 -6.39
C VAL A 385 14.45 16.35 -7.38
N LEU A 386 13.15 16.58 -7.53
CA LEU A 386 12.61 17.63 -8.40
C LEU A 386 12.83 18.99 -7.73
N ILE A 387 13.54 19.88 -8.42
CA ILE A 387 13.75 21.26 -7.99
C ILE A 387 13.27 22.21 -9.09
N ASN A 388 12.89 23.43 -8.71
CA ASN A 388 12.58 24.51 -9.63
C ASN A 388 13.60 25.64 -9.43
N GLU A 389 14.36 25.94 -10.49
CA GLU A 389 15.31 27.04 -10.51
C GLU A 389 14.83 28.08 -11.52
N ASN A 390 14.30 29.20 -11.02
CA ASN A 390 13.82 30.33 -11.83
C ASN A 390 12.83 29.91 -12.93
N GLY A 391 11.84 29.10 -12.57
CA GLY A 391 10.82 28.60 -13.50
C GLY A 391 11.27 27.40 -14.36
N THR A 392 12.50 26.90 -14.17
CA THR A 392 13.00 25.71 -14.87
C THR A 392 13.09 24.52 -13.93
N TYR A 393 12.32 23.48 -14.22
CA TYR A 393 12.34 22.24 -13.46
C TYR A 393 13.55 21.37 -13.80
N LYS A 394 14.23 20.86 -12.77
CA LYS A 394 15.40 20.00 -12.91
C LYS A 394 15.31 18.84 -11.93
N PHE A 395 15.97 17.73 -12.27
CA PHE A 395 16.37 16.76 -11.28
C PHE A 395 17.73 17.14 -10.70
N GLN A 396 17.79 17.23 -9.38
CA GLN A 396 19.03 17.24 -8.62
C GLN A 396 19.19 15.86 -7.99
N LEU A 397 20.27 15.14 -8.32
CA LEU A 397 20.52 13.86 -7.68
C LEU A 397 20.92 14.06 -6.22
N TYR A 398 20.27 13.33 -5.32
CA TYR A 398 20.60 13.24 -3.90
C TYR A 398 21.18 11.85 -3.65
N ARG A 399 22.49 11.78 -3.39
CA ARG A 399 23.13 10.53 -2.99
C ARG A 399 22.93 10.32 -1.50
N ILE A 400 22.10 9.37 -1.11
CA ILE A 400 22.10 8.90 0.28
C ILE A 400 23.28 7.95 0.42
N MET A 401 24.34 8.39 1.10
CA MET A 401 25.58 7.63 1.17
C MET A 401 25.40 6.34 1.99
N GLY A 402 25.97 5.24 1.50
CA GLY A 402 25.98 3.95 2.18
C GLY A 402 27.34 3.65 2.80
N ARG A 403 27.38 2.76 3.80
CA ARG A 403 28.64 2.23 4.32
C ARG A 403 29.37 1.43 3.26
N VAL A 404 30.69 1.62 3.19
CA VAL A 404 31.59 0.93 2.23
C VAL A 404 31.54 -0.60 2.36
N ASN A 405 31.12 -1.13 3.52
CA ASN A 405 30.96 -2.55 3.75
C ASN A 405 29.64 -3.14 3.18
N GLY A 406 28.83 -2.34 2.48
CA GLY A 406 27.60 -2.79 1.84
C GLY A 406 26.43 -3.10 2.79
N LYS A 407 26.56 -2.79 4.10
CA LYS A 407 25.51 -3.08 5.09
C LYS A 407 24.22 -2.29 4.86
N ASP A 408 24.29 -1.17 4.14
CA ASP A 408 23.14 -0.30 3.89
C ASP A 408 22.61 -0.49 2.46
N GLY A 409 21.50 -1.22 2.35
CA GLY A 409 20.80 -1.38 1.08
C GLY A 409 20.39 -0.04 0.45
N PRO A 410 20.20 0.02 -0.87
CA PRO A 410 19.70 1.21 -1.55
C PRO A 410 18.26 1.54 -1.13
N THR A 411 17.85 2.78 -1.41
CA THR A 411 16.44 3.18 -1.31
C THR A 411 15.61 2.33 -2.25
N HIS A 412 14.48 1.80 -1.79
CA HIS A 412 13.63 0.94 -2.59
C HIS A 412 12.15 1.09 -2.22
N PHE A 413 11.28 0.60 -3.09
CA PHE A 413 9.84 0.58 -2.85
C PHE A 413 9.36 -0.79 -2.33
N ILE A 414 8.54 -0.78 -1.28
CA ILE A 414 7.85 -1.96 -0.73
C ILE A 414 6.37 -1.86 -1.09
N GLN A 415 5.82 -2.90 -1.73
CA GLN A 415 4.39 -3.01 -1.98
C GLN A 415 3.60 -2.85 -0.67
N GLU A 416 2.61 -1.95 -0.66
CA GLU A 416 1.80 -1.61 0.52
C GLU A 416 2.58 -1.13 1.76
N GLY A 417 3.87 -0.79 1.59
CA GLY A 417 4.72 -0.19 2.62
C GLY A 417 5.25 1.19 2.21
N GLY A 418 5.32 1.48 0.92
CA GLY A 418 5.86 2.71 0.37
C GLY A 418 7.38 2.67 0.24
N VAL A 419 7.97 3.85 0.18
CA VAL A 419 9.42 4.01 0.05
C VAL A 419 10.11 3.65 1.38
N THR A 420 11.19 2.89 1.27
CA THR A 420 12.15 2.64 2.34
C THR A 420 13.46 3.23 1.90
N GLU A 421 13.80 4.37 2.48
CA GLU A 421 15.05 5.06 2.19
C GLU A 421 16.24 4.33 2.80
N ARG A 422 17.38 4.42 2.10
CA ARG A 422 18.67 4.09 2.71
C ARG A 422 18.88 4.98 3.94
N LYS A 423 19.42 4.40 5.02
CA LYS A 423 19.83 5.09 6.24
C LYS A 423 20.75 4.21 7.07
N GLN A 424 21.57 4.82 7.90
CA GLN A 424 22.41 4.12 8.86
C GLN A 424 21.76 4.10 10.24
N THR A 425 21.70 2.92 10.85
CA THR A 425 21.40 2.79 12.28
C THR A 425 22.72 2.61 13.02
N ILE A 426 23.01 3.54 13.94
CA ILE A 426 24.25 3.60 14.73
C ILE A 426 23.95 4.00 16.17
N HIS A 427 24.90 3.83 17.07
CA HIS A 427 24.87 4.51 18.36
C HIS A 427 25.64 5.84 18.33
N ALA A 428 25.21 6.82 19.12
CA ALA A 428 25.97 8.06 19.30
C ALA A 428 27.42 7.76 19.74
N GLY A 429 28.38 8.36 19.05
CA GLY A 429 29.82 8.13 19.21
C GLY A 429 30.40 7.07 18.27
N GLU A 430 29.57 6.24 17.64
CA GLU A 430 30.02 5.24 16.66
C GLU A 430 30.49 5.92 15.37
N SER A 431 31.64 5.49 14.85
CA SER A 431 32.14 5.92 13.55
C SER A 431 31.76 4.93 12.46
N MET A 432 31.57 5.45 11.25
CA MET A 432 31.39 4.64 10.05
C MET A 432 32.15 5.27 8.87
N VAL A 433 32.41 4.47 7.84
CA VAL A 433 33.03 4.96 6.60
C VAL A 433 31.97 4.95 5.51
N LEU A 434 31.71 6.12 4.94
CA LEU A 434 30.73 6.35 3.88
C LEU A 434 31.44 6.64 2.56
N LEU A 435 30.80 6.28 1.45
CA LEU A 435 31.29 6.58 0.09
C LEU A 435 30.50 7.72 -0.53
N ASN A 436 31.19 8.83 -0.83
CA ASN A 436 30.69 9.93 -1.64
C ASN A 436 31.21 9.80 -3.08
N PRO A 437 30.36 9.53 -4.09
CA PRO A 437 30.79 9.45 -5.48
C PRO A 437 30.97 10.83 -6.14
N TYR A 438 30.50 11.90 -5.49
CA TYR A 438 30.45 13.25 -6.04
C TYR A 438 31.56 14.13 -5.49
N GLU A 439 31.72 15.29 -6.12
CA GLU A 439 32.70 16.29 -5.69
C GLU A 439 32.50 16.70 -4.23
N SER A 440 33.62 17.10 -3.61
CA SER A 440 33.67 17.51 -2.21
C SER A 440 32.73 18.67 -1.95
N GLN A 441 31.85 18.54 -0.96
CA GLN A 441 30.83 19.55 -0.66
C GLN A 441 30.32 19.44 0.78
N PRO A 442 29.73 20.51 1.35
CA PRO A 442 29.01 20.39 2.61
C PRO A 442 27.82 19.40 2.44
N PRO A 443 27.70 18.37 3.30
CA PRO A 443 26.62 17.40 3.18
C PRO A 443 25.30 17.96 3.75
N LEU A 444 24.17 17.46 3.24
CA LEU A 444 22.88 17.53 3.91
C LEU A 444 22.72 16.34 4.86
N ILE A 445 22.25 16.58 6.08
CA ILE A 445 22.13 15.56 7.11
C ILE A 445 20.71 15.50 7.64
N TYR A 446 20.13 14.30 7.58
CA TYR A 446 18.89 13.98 8.29
C TYR A 446 19.25 13.04 9.44
N LEU A 447 18.94 13.47 10.65
CA LEU A 447 19.20 12.71 11.87
C LEU A 447 17.89 12.51 12.63
N ARG A 448 17.61 11.28 13.04
CA ARG A 448 16.50 10.95 13.93
C ARG A 448 17.03 10.24 15.16
N VAL A 449 16.62 10.71 16.34
CA VAL A 449 16.80 9.95 17.58
C VAL A 449 15.67 8.92 17.65
N THR A 450 15.98 7.63 17.71
CA THR A 450 14.93 6.62 17.63
C THR A 450 14.05 6.60 18.88
N GLU A 451 12.82 6.12 18.73
CA GLU A 451 11.84 5.98 19.81
C GLU A 451 12.26 4.99 20.90
N LYS A 452 13.31 4.18 20.66
CA LYS A 452 13.84 3.25 21.65
C LYS A 452 14.63 3.95 22.77
N ASN A 453 15.01 5.20 22.54
CA ASN A 453 15.81 5.96 23.48
C ASN A 453 14.91 6.55 24.58
N ARG A 454 15.44 6.56 25.82
CA ARG A 454 14.82 7.26 26.95
C ARG A 454 15.23 8.73 27.05
N GLN A 455 16.37 9.08 26.44
CA GLN A 455 16.93 10.43 26.45
C GLN A 455 17.15 10.97 25.03
N GLY A 456 17.18 12.30 24.91
CA GLY A 456 17.48 12.98 23.66
C GLY A 456 18.99 13.09 23.39
N LEU A 457 19.33 13.47 22.16
CA LEU A 457 20.70 13.78 21.74
C LEU A 457 20.97 15.27 22.00
N VAL A 458 21.84 15.58 22.94
CA VAL A 458 22.13 16.94 23.43
C VAL A 458 23.37 17.50 22.73
N ASN A 459 23.19 18.66 22.10
CA ASN A 459 24.22 19.37 21.36
C ASN A 459 24.96 18.45 20.37
N PRO A 460 24.26 17.86 19.39
CA PRO A 460 24.86 16.88 18.51
C PRO A 460 26.10 17.44 17.80
N ARG A 461 27.17 16.65 17.85
CA ARG A 461 28.40 16.90 17.08
C ARG A 461 28.49 15.90 15.95
N MET A 462 28.67 16.39 14.73
CA MET A 462 28.85 15.58 13.52
C MET A 462 30.27 15.78 13.03
N ASP A 463 31.06 14.72 12.96
CA ASP A 463 32.41 14.73 12.42
C ASP A 463 32.40 14.15 11.00
N VAL A 464 33.15 14.75 10.08
CA VAL A 464 33.34 14.31 8.69
C VAL A 464 34.81 14.53 8.34
N GLY A 465 35.59 13.45 8.22
CA GLY A 465 37.05 13.55 8.11
C GLY A 465 37.63 14.34 9.29
N ASP A 466 38.42 15.37 8.99
CA ASP A 466 39.01 16.28 9.98
C ASP A 466 38.10 17.48 10.34
N GLY A 467 36.95 17.59 9.68
CA GLY A 467 35.95 18.63 9.90
C GLY A 467 34.87 18.23 10.89
N TYR A 468 34.17 19.22 11.44
CA TYR A 468 33.03 18.99 12.32
C TYR A 468 31.97 20.09 12.25
N SER A 469 30.76 19.75 12.70
CA SER A 469 29.70 20.71 13.06
C SER A 469 29.08 20.36 14.41
N GLU A 470 28.71 21.38 15.17
CA GLU A 470 28.06 21.29 16.48
C GLU A 470 26.81 22.14 16.46
N ILE A 471 25.70 21.57 16.90
CA ILE A 471 24.38 22.20 16.79
C ILE A 471 23.84 22.42 18.19
N ALA A 472 23.53 23.67 18.56
CA ALA A 472 23.09 24.04 19.91
C ALA A 472 21.61 23.69 20.16
N VAL A 473 21.30 22.39 20.26
CA VAL A 473 19.95 21.86 20.43
C VAL A 473 19.93 20.49 21.11
N THR A 474 18.84 20.18 21.80
CA THR A 474 18.52 18.79 22.19
C THR A 474 17.51 18.22 21.22
N VAL A 475 17.81 17.06 20.63
CA VAL A 475 16.90 16.31 19.75
C VAL A 475 16.21 15.22 20.58
N PRO A 476 14.91 15.35 20.91
CA PRO A 476 14.21 14.33 21.70
C PRO A 476 14.04 13.00 20.92
N PRO A 477 13.73 11.89 21.61
CA PRO A 477 13.29 10.66 20.94
C PRO A 477 12.15 10.89 19.95
N SER A 478 12.16 10.15 18.84
CA SER A 478 11.26 10.28 17.68
C SER A 478 11.36 11.60 16.90
N HIS A 479 12.22 12.54 17.28
CA HIS A 479 12.35 13.82 16.57
C HIS A 479 13.46 13.79 15.53
N TYR A 480 13.38 14.73 14.60
CA TYR A 480 14.30 14.86 13.49
C TYR A 480 15.11 16.15 13.60
N LEU A 481 16.40 16.08 13.29
CA LEU A 481 17.26 17.22 13.05
C LEU A 481 17.70 17.20 11.59
N VAL A 482 17.42 18.28 10.88
CA VAL A 482 17.85 18.49 9.50
C VAL A 482 18.89 19.59 9.47
N TYR A 483 20.02 19.34 8.83
CA TYR A 483 21.09 20.32 8.69
C TYR A 483 21.69 20.28 7.29
N ASP A 484 21.56 21.39 6.56
CA ASP A 484 22.32 21.63 5.34
C ASP A 484 23.68 22.20 5.73
N GLY A 485 24.76 21.44 5.49
CA GLY A 485 26.13 21.77 5.87
C GLY A 485 26.63 23.13 5.37
N ALA A 486 25.98 23.72 4.35
CA ALA A 486 26.30 25.06 3.87
C ALA A 486 25.77 26.15 4.81
N LYS A 487 24.68 25.91 5.55
CA LYS A 487 23.99 26.90 6.37
C LYS A 487 24.65 27.10 7.75
N THR A 488 24.23 28.14 8.45
CA THR A 488 24.63 28.47 9.83
C THR A 488 23.57 28.05 10.87
N THR A 489 22.44 27.52 10.41
CA THR A 489 21.34 27.05 11.25
C THR A 489 20.90 25.65 10.85
N ALA A 490 20.55 24.82 11.83
CA ALA A 490 19.87 23.54 11.65
C ALA A 490 18.40 23.65 12.09
N GLU A 491 17.57 22.73 11.65
CA GLU A 491 16.13 22.73 11.87
C GLU A 491 15.71 21.48 12.66
N LEU A 492 15.11 21.68 13.83
CA LEU A 492 14.54 20.63 14.66
C LEU A 492 13.06 20.47 14.33
N TYR A 493 12.66 19.24 14.04
CA TYR A 493 11.30 18.87 13.72
C TYR A 493 10.76 17.83 14.70
N ASP A 494 9.45 17.84 14.91
CA ASP A 494 8.77 16.74 15.58
C ASP A 494 8.74 15.47 14.70
N ARG A 495 8.16 14.40 15.23
CA ARG A 495 8.05 13.11 14.53
C ARG A 495 7.22 13.14 13.24
N ASN A 496 6.42 14.19 13.04
CA ASN A 496 5.54 14.39 11.90
C ASN A 496 6.00 15.59 11.05
N TRP A 497 7.28 15.96 11.18
CA TRP A 497 7.92 17.01 10.40
C TRP A 497 7.36 18.43 10.62
N ASN A 498 6.73 18.70 11.77
CA ASN A 498 6.42 20.07 12.18
C ASN A 498 7.69 20.75 12.69
N LEU A 499 8.04 21.90 12.11
CA LEU A 499 9.21 22.66 12.53
C LEU A 499 8.99 23.18 13.95
N LEU A 500 9.87 22.80 14.87
CA LEU A 500 9.80 23.22 16.27
C LEU A 500 10.75 24.39 16.54
N LYS A 501 11.97 24.32 16.02
CA LYS A 501 13.01 25.31 16.31
C LYS A 501 14.10 25.33 15.24
N LYS A 502 14.68 26.51 15.00
CA LYS A 502 15.98 26.67 14.33
C LYS A 502 17.09 26.80 15.37
N ALA A 503 18.18 26.06 15.20
CA ALA A 503 19.30 26.02 16.12
C ALA A 503 20.58 26.52 15.45
N ALA A 504 21.38 27.29 16.19
CA ALA A 504 22.67 27.77 15.71
C ALA A 504 23.66 26.62 15.52
N VAL A 505 24.50 26.74 14.50
CA VAL A 505 25.53 25.75 14.17
C VAL A 505 26.91 26.41 14.22
N THR A 506 27.81 25.79 14.98
CA THR A 506 29.25 26.09 14.92
C THR A 506 29.92 25.00 14.09
N LYS A 507 30.77 25.35 13.12
CA LYS A 507 31.42 24.37 12.25
C LYS A 507 32.84 24.75 11.90
N ARG A 508 33.67 23.75 11.63
CA ARG A 508 35.02 23.88 11.10
C ARG A 508 35.22 22.87 9.98
N HIS A 509 35.55 23.36 8.78
CA HIS A 509 35.83 22.53 7.58
C HIS A 509 34.84 21.37 7.36
N PHE A 510 33.54 21.60 7.57
CA PHE A 510 32.51 20.56 7.49
C PHE A 510 32.15 20.22 6.03
N ILE A 511 33.08 19.53 5.37
CA ILE A 511 33.01 19.15 3.95
C ILE A 511 33.09 17.63 3.86
N MET A 512 32.15 17.02 3.16
CA MET A 512 32.23 15.62 2.76
C MET A 512 33.17 15.51 1.57
N PRO A 513 34.35 14.86 1.68
CA PRO A 513 35.25 14.72 0.55
C PRO A 513 34.66 13.76 -0.49
N LYS A 514 35.13 13.85 -1.74
CA LYS A 514 34.93 12.79 -2.73
C LYS A 514 35.66 11.52 -2.29
N GLY A 515 35.05 10.36 -2.53
CA GLY A 515 35.59 9.07 -2.12
C GLY A 515 35.12 8.66 -0.72
N GLN A 516 35.98 7.93 0.00
CA GLN A 516 35.64 7.40 1.32
C GLN A 516 35.90 8.43 2.41
N ALA A 517 34.95 8.60 3.33
CA ALA A 517 35.10 9.48 4.47
C ALA A 517 34.65 8.80 5.76
N ARG A 518 35.46 8.92 6.81
CA ARG A 518 35.02 8.57 8.17
C ARG A 518 34.07 9.64 8.68
N VAL A 519 32.91 9.22 9.15
CA VAL A 519 31.91 10.08 9.78
C VAL A 519 31.54 9.56 11.15
N ARG A 520 31.11 10.46 12.04
CA ARG A 520 30.62 10.14 13.38
C ARG A 520 29.55 11.13 13.78
N VAL A 521 28.57 10.67 14.55
CA VAL A 521 27.62 11.55 15.24
C VAL A 521 27.71 11.28 16.74
N ALA A 522 28.01 12.29 17.54
CA ALA A 522 28.24 12.17 18.98
C ALA A 522 27.29 13.06 19.80
N ASN A 523 27.02 12.61 21.03
CA ASN A 523 26.33 13.38 22.06
C ASN A 523 27.36 14.23 22.82
N LYS A 524 27.32 15.56 22.71
CA LYS A 524 28.35 16.41 23.35
C LYS A 524 28.23 16.43 24.87
N ALA A 525 27.02 16.25 25.41
CA ALA A 525 26.81 16.07 26.85
C ALA A 525 27.43 14.76 27.41
N GLY A 526 28.05 13.94 26.54
CA GLY A 526 28.53 12.60 26.88
C GLY A 526 27.40 11.57 26.81
N THR A 527 27.77 10.31 26.70
CA THR A 527 26.82 9.19 26.76
C THR A 527 27.39 8.18 27.74
N ARG A 528 26.68 7.89 28.84
CA ARG A 528 27.09 6.82 29.75
C ARG A 528 27.09 5.49 28.98
N ARG A 529 28.02 4.59 29.30
CA ARG A 529 28.22 3.32 28.56
C ARG A 529 26.94 2.47 28.46
N ASN A 530 26.03 2.60 29.43
CA ASN A 530 24.76 1.89 29.52
C ASN A 530 23.56 2.66 28.94
N GLU A 531 23.77 3.86 28.39
CA GLU A 531 22.72 4.77 27.88
C GLU A 531 22.98 5.15 26.41
N ARG A 532 23.46 4.18 25.61
CA ARG A 532 23.78 4.41 24.20
C ARG A 532 22.56 4.91 23.43
N ILE A 533 22.65 6.12 22.88
CA ILE A 533 21.57 6.71 22.09
C ILE A 533 21.60 6.10 20.69
N GLU A 534 20.57 5.33 20.30
CA GLU A 534 20.40 4.80 18.95
C GLU A 534 19.90 5.90 18.00
N LEU A 535 20.59 6.07 16.88
CA LEU A 535 20.31 7.08 15.87
C LEU A 535 20.00 6.43 14.54
N GLN A 536 19.11 7.05 13.77
CA GLN A 536 19.00 6.85 12.33
C GLN A 536 19.53 8.09 11.64
N VAL A 537 20.54 7.93 10.79
CA VAL A 537 21.20 9.05 10.11
C VAL A 537 21.27 8.81 8.61
N GLN A 538 21.22 9.90 7.86
CA GLN A 538 21.48 9.96 6.43
C GLN A 538 22.44 11.12 6.19
N PHE A 539 23.59 10.83 5.59
CA PHE A 539 24.47 11.86 5.03
C PHE A 539 24.25 11.89 3.52
N ILE A 540 24.02 13.08 2.98
CA ILE A 540 23.56 13.26 1.61
C ILE A 540 24.45 14.27 0.89
N THR A 541 24.90 13.92 -0.31
CA THR A 541 25.60 14.83 -1.23
C THR A 541 24.77 15.06 -2.49
N LYS A 542 24.89 16.25 -3.07
CA LYS A 542 24.17 16.64 -4.29
C LYS A 542 25.03 16.31 -5.51
N GLY A 543 24.48 15.51 -6.41
CA GLY A 543 25.13 15.09 -7.66
C GLY A 543 24.93 16.06 -8.82
N PRO A 544 25.08 15.59 -10.06
CA PRO A 544 24.78 16.40 -11.24
C PRO A 544 23.28 16.76 -11.32
N LYS A 545 23.00 17.87 -11.97
CA LYS A 545 21.63 18.29 -12.33
C LYS A 545 21.27 17.82 -13.74
N TYR A 546 20.02 17.47 -13.94
CA TYR A 546 19.43 17.22 -15.25
C TYR A 546 18.26 18.16 -15.47
N THR A 547 18.30 18.96 -16.53
CA THR A 547 17.19 19.85 -16.89
C THR A 547 16.15 19.04 -17.65
N LEU A 548 14.92 19.00 -17.13
CA LEU A 548 13.84 18.26 -17.79
C LEU A 548 13.53 18.87 -19.16
N GLU A 549 13.39 18.03 -20.18
CA GLU A 549 12.96 18.49 -21.50
C GLU A 549 11.50 18.93 -21.49
N ALA A 550 10.68 18.39 -20.57
CA ALA A 550 9.30 18.81 -20.29
C ALA A 550 9.13 20.33 -20.09
N ASN A 551 10.17 21.05 -19.68
CA ASN A 551 10.12 22.52 -19.60
C ASN A 551 9.86 23.20 -20.95
N ARG A 552 10.12 22.54 -22.08
CA ARG A 552 9.80 23.08 -23.42
C ARG A 552 8.29 23.09 -23.65
N GLY A 553 7.59 22.02 -23.27
CA GLY A 553 6.13 21.91 -23.39
C GLY A 553 5.39 22.92 -22.52
N LEU A 554 5.82 23.07 -21.25
CA LEU A 554 5.27 24.06 -20.33
C LEU A 554 5.31 25.49 -20.89
N ARG A 555 6.46 25.90 -21.44
CA ARG A 555 6.62 27.25 -22.02
C ARG A 555 5.75 27.49 -23.25
N GLN A 556 5.44 26.45 -24.02
CA GLN A 556 4.55 26.57 -25.18
C GLN A 556 3.08 26.71 -24.76
N GLU A 557 2.68 26.04 -23.68
CA GLU A 557 1.32 26.11 -23.13
C GLU A 557 1.04 27.50 -22.53
N ASP A 558 1.98 28.05 -21.76
CA ASP A 558 1.89 29.42 -21.22
C ASP A 558 1.75 30.48 -22.33
N ARG A 559 2.49 30.32 -23.44
CA ARG A 559 2.36 31.21 -24.62
C ARG A 559 0.98 31.11 -25.27
N ARG A 560 0.41 29.90 -25.38
CA ARG A 560 -0.92 29.70 -25.97
C ARG A 560 -2.04 30.28 -25.09
N ILE A 561 -1.90 30.23 -23.77
CA ILE A 561 -2.86 30.82 -22.83
C ILE A 561 -2.80 32.36 -22.87
N ASN A 562 -1.59 32.93 -22.95
CA ASN A 562 -1.42 34.39 -23.03
C ASN A 562 -1.90 34.99 -24.36
N LEU A 563 -1.88 34.21 -25.46
CA LEU A 563 -2.47 34.62 -26.74
C LEU A 563 -4.01 34.47 -26.81
N ARG A 564 -4.64 33.88 -25.79
CA ARG A 564 -6.10 33.63 -25.72
C ARG A 564 -6.82 34.47 -24.66
N ARG A 565 -6.11 35.37 -23.97
CA ARG A 565 -6.74 36.39 -23.13
C ARG A 565 -7.00 37.62 -24.00
N PRO A 566 -8.25 38.10 -24.13
CA PRO A 566 -8.55 39.34 -24.86
C PRO A 566 -7.84 40.54 -24.22
#